data_AF-D7CH70-F1
#
_entry.id   AF-D7CH70-F1
#
_cell.length_a   1.000
_cell.length_b   1.000
_cell.length_c   1.000
_cell.angle_alpha   90.00
_cell.angle_beta   90.00
_cell.angle_gamma   90.00
#
_symmetry.space_group_name_H-M   'P 1'
#
loop_
_entity.id
_entity.type
_entity.pdbx_description
1 polymer ?
#
loop_
_entity_poly.entity_id
_entity_poly.type
_entity_poly.pdbx_seq_one_letter_code
_entity_poly.pdbx_strand_id
1 'polypeptide(L)'
;MARFNTRATRRAAVSPIATTGERTATHEGATGYLRDDKSELFLLAVSNTVGTDTFYEQGDDRDDRYGSLVRKLAVEDPEWTARLLGWLRREGNMRTASLVGAAEYVRARLDAAAPGHSRQVVDSVLRRADEPGEMLGYWTGRYGRALPKPLKRGVADAVRRLYDERSLLKYDTASKGFRFGDVLGLVHARPVDDKPWQGDLFKHAIDRRHGRDTEIPESLTVLRAAAALSALPVPDRRAYVLDPSLVTAPGGPAGAGFTWERLAGWLQGPMDKAAWEAVIPAMGPMALVRNLRNFDEAGVSDGVAEQVAARIADPAQVARSRMFPFRFWAAYKHTRSLRWGHALEKALNASLANVPSLPGRTLILIDRSPSMFPGYGYSTPNTSDIPLAEQAAVFGAGLAVRAEAPTLVEFGMSSRQLEVSKGGSALRLMEEFGQINGTDIPSAVKKHYRGHDRIVIVTDEQTRPGWLPSNCHGQWGGMPETHIDDLVPAEVPVYMWNMAGYRAGAMPSGGGNRHAFGGLTDHAFRMIPLLEAGRNARWPWEG
;
A
#
# COMPACT_ATOMS: atom_id res chain seq x y z
N MET A 1 7.94 18.93 48.61
CA MET A 1 7.32 18.38 47.38
C MET A 1 8.28 18.59 46.22
N ALA A 2 8.58 17.54 45.45
CA ALA A 2 9.40 17.70 44.24
C ALA A 2 8.63 18.55 43.22
N ARG A 3 9.17 19.72 42.85
CA ARG A 3 8.52 20.64 41.91
C ARG A 3 8.55 20.16 40.46
N PHE A 4 9.51 19.30 40.11
CA PHE A 4 9.77 18.87 38.73
C PHE A 4 9.60 17.36 38.50
N ASN A 5 9.73 16.56 39.57
CA ASN A 5 9.60 15.10 39.54
C ASN A 5 8.22 14.70 40.08
N THR A 6 7.19 14.77 39.23
CA THR A 6 5.82 14.39 39.57
C THR A 6 5.45 13.10 38.85
N ARG A 7 4.45 12.35 39.34
CA ARG A 7 3.90 11.18 38.63
C ARG A 7 3.37 11.49 37.22
N ALA A 8 3.11 12.76 36.90
CA ALA A 8 2.66 13.21 35.60
C ALA A 8 3.83 13.56 34.64
N THR A 9 5.06 13.69 35.14
CA THR A 9 6.24 14.00 34.31
C THR A 9 6.59 12.80 33.43
N ARG A 10 6.19 12.84 32.15
CA ARG A 10 6.52 11.80 31.16
C ARG A 10 7.80 12.16 30.42
N ARG A 11 8.61 11.16 30.06
CA ARG A 11 9.77 11.34 29.19
C ARG A 11 9.28 11.79 27.81
N ALA A 12 9.91 12.82 27.24
CA ALA A 12 9.67 13.21 25.85
C ALA A 12 10.05 12.05 24.92
N ALA A 13 9.04 11.46 24.28
CA ALA A 13 9.25 10.41 23.30
C ALA A 13 9.69 11.02 21.96
N VAL A 14 10.54 10.30 21.23
CA VAL A 14 10.95 10.68 19.87
C VAL A 14 10.37 9.72 18.84
N SER A 15 10.12 10.25 17.64
CA SER A 15 9.73 9.49 16.45
C SER A 15 10.85 9.47 15.42
N PRO A 16 10.97 8.39 14.62
CA PRO A 16 12.08 8.24 13.68
C PRO A 16 12.05 9.26 12.54
N ILE A 17 10.87 9.74 12.15
CA ILE A 17 10.72 10.80 11.16
C ILE A 17 10.96 12.14 11.85
N ALA A 18 12.02 12.82 11.44
CA ALA A 18 12.51 14.05 12.04
C ALA A 18 12.79 15.14 11.00
N THR A 19 12.64 16.39 11.45
CA THR A 19 13.04 17.59 10.70
C THR A 19 14.43 18.06 11.11
N THR A 20 15.18 18.66 10.17
CA THR A 20 16.54 19.19 10.43
C THR A 20 16.53 20.51 11.21
N GLY A 21 15.38 21.19 11.28
CA GLY A 21 15.24 22.55 11.82
C GLY A 21 15.37 23.63 10.74
N GLU A 22 15.82 23.28 9.54
CA GLU A 22 15.83 24.20 8.40
C GLU A 22 14.42 24.41 7.84
N ARG A 23 14.13 25.65 7.45
CA ARG A 23 12.84 26.05 6.89
C ARG A 23 12.92 26.14 5.37
N THR A 24 11.79 25.85 4.73
CA THR A 24 11.55 26.01 3.30
C THR A 24 10.12 26.50 3.09
N ALA A 25 9.61 26.49 1.86
CA ALA A 25 8.20 26.74 1.56
C ALA A 25 7.48 25.43 1.23
N THR A 26 6.24 25.28 1.67
CA THR A 26 5.30 24.36 1.03
C THR A 26 4.96 24.89 -0.37
N HIS A 27 4.39 24.06 -1.22
CA HIS A 27 4.04 24.52 -2.57
C HIS A 27 2.98 25.63 -2.56
N GLU A 28 2.06 25.60 -1.58
CA GLU A 28 1.04 26.65 -1.36
C GLU A 28 1.59 27.88 -0.58
N GLY A 29 2.91 27.96 -0.38
CA GLY A 29 3.60 29.15 0.14
C GLY A 29 3.63 29.30 1.66
N ALA A 30 3.22 28.28 2.44
CA ALA A 30 3.39 28.25 3.89
C ALA A 30 4.84 27.96 4.28
N THR A 31 5.19 28.27 5.53
CA THR A 31 6.46 27.82 6.11
C THR A 31 6.47 26.30 6.22
N GLY A 32 7.39 25.67 5.49
CA GLY A 32 7.68 24.25 5.55
C GLY A 32 8.98 23.94 6.30
N TYR A 33 9.13 22.69 6.72
CA TYR A 33 10.30 22.19 7.46
C TYR A 33 10.98 21.07 6.67
N LEU A 34 12.29 21.17 6.49
CA LEU A 34 13.08 20.14 5.81
C LEU A 34 13.31 18.93 6.72
N ARG A 35 13.41 17.76 6.09
CA ARG A 35 13.61 16.46 6.73
C ARG A 35 15.03 15.98 6.53
N ASP A 36 15.51 15.14 7.45
CA ASP A 36 16.75 14.40 7.20
C ASP A 36 16.54 13.37 6.08
N ASP A 37 17.64 12.88 5.49
CA ASP A 37 17.59 12.00 4.33
C ASP A 37 16.81 10.70 4.58
N LYS A 38 16.89 10.13 5.79
CA LYS A 38 16.19 8.89 6.14
C LYS A 38 14.69 9.13 6.26
N SER A 39 14.32 10.23 6.89
CA SER A 39 12.95 10.72 7.03
C SER A 39 12.32 11.03 5.69
N GLU A 40 13.05 11.73 4.81
CA GLU A 40 12.61 12.03 3.45
C GLU A 40 12.47 10.75 2.61
N LEU A 41 13.49 9.89 2.61
CA LEU A 41 13.45 8.63 1.85
C LEU A 41 12.32 7.73 2.32
N PHE A 42 12.08 7.60 3.63
CA PHE A 42 10.99 6.79 4.14
C PHE A 42 9.63 7.28 3.65
N LEU A 43 9.33 8.58 3.84
CA LEU A 43 8.04 9.17 3.42
C LEU A 43 7.84 9.11 1.91
N LEU A 44 8.90 9.36 1.15
CA LEU A 44 8.87 9.23 -0.29
C LEU A 44 8.62 7.77 -0.69
N ALA A 45 9.33 6.81 -0.10
CA ALA A 45 9.23 5.41 -0.50
C ALA A 45 7.86 4.77 -0.20
N VAL A 46 7.21 5.15 0.91
CA VAL A 46 5.86 4.64 1.27
C VAL A 46 4.73 5.29 0.48
N SER A 47 5.02 6.38 -0.25
CA SER A 47 4.09 7.09 -1.12
C SER A 47 4.50 7.06 -2.60
N ASN A 48 5.61 6.38 -2.95
CA ASN A 48 6.10 6.35 -4.33
C ASN A 48 5.48 5.20 -5.13
N THR A 49 4.68 5.57 -6.13
CA THR A 49 4.29 4.73 -7.25
C THR A 49 5.11 5.14 -8.48
N VAL A 50 6.38 4.72 -8.53
CA VAL A 50 7.36 5.04 -9.60
C VAL A 50 6.71 5.14 -10.98
N GLY A 51 7.04 6.19 -11.74
CA GLY A 51 6.48 6.49 -13.06
C GLY A 51 5.05 7.05 -13.02
N THR A 52 4.59 7.50 -11.87
CA THR A 52 3.31 8.23 -11.71
C THR A 52 3.64 9.62 -11.20
N ASP A 53 3.16 10.66 -11.87
CA ASP A 53 3.33 12.02 -11.35
C ASP A 53 2.63 12.14 -9.97
N THR A 54 3.01 13.15 -9.19
CA THR A 54 2.24 13.58 -8.02
C THR A 54 1.88 15.04 -8.19
N PHE A 55 1.01 15.58 -7.32
CA PHE A 55 0.43 16.91 -7.54
C PHE A 55 1.48 17.99 -7.82
N TYR A 56 2.55 18.00 -7.01
CA TYR A 56 3.55 19.07 -7.01
C TYR A 56 4.92 18.62 -7.55
N GLU A 57 5.07 17.36 -7.96
CA GLU A 57 6.32 16.82 -8.52
C GLU A 57 6.01 15.97 -9.77
N GLN A 58 6.68 16.27 -10.89
CA GLN A 58 6.65 15.39 -12.07
C GLN A 58 7.21 14.00 -11.69
N GLY A 59 6.71 12.95 -12.33
CA GLY A 59 7.09 11.57 -12.04
C GLY A 59 8.61 11.36 -12.16
N ASP A 60 9.23 11.96 -13.18
CA ASP A 60 10.68 11.86 -13.42
C ASP A 60 11.51 12.55 -12.32
N ASP A 61 11.13 13.77 -11.89
CA ASP A 61 11.81 14.50 -10.81
C ASP A 61 11.70 13.75 -9.46
N ARG A 62 10.53 13.18 -9.20
CA ARG A 62 10.25 12.41 -7.98
C ARG A 62 11.03 11.10 -7.95
N ASP A 63 11.10 10.41 -9.08
CA ASP A 63 11.87 9.17 -9.21
C ASP A 63 13.38 9.42 -9.15
N ASP A 64 13.86 10.54 -9.70
CA ASP A 64 15.25 10.96 -9.56
C ASP A 64 15.60 11.32 -8.11
N ARG A 65 14.69 11.99 -7.38
CA ARG A 65 14.85 12.26 -5.94
C ARG A 65 14.90 10.97 -5.13
N TYR A 66 13.98 10.04 -5.40
CA TYR A 66 13.97 8.73 -4.77
C TYR A 66 15.26 7.95 -5.04
N GLY A 67 15.67 7.85 -6.31
CA GLY A 67 16.90 7.18 -6.71
C GLY A 67 18.13 7.80 -6.07
N SER A 68 18.21 9.13 -6.02
CA SER A 68 19.34 9.85 -5.41
C SER A 68 19.47 9.58 -3.92
N LEU A 69 18.36 9.64 -3.17
CA LEU A 69 18.34 9.33 -1.74
C LEU A 69 18.72 7.87 -1.47
N VAL A 70 18.18 6.93 -2.26
CA VAL A 70 18.55 5.51 -2.15
C VAL A 70 20.03 5.31 -2.43
N ARG A 71 20.58 5.89 -3.50
CA ARG A 71 22.00 5.75 -3.86
C ARG A 71 22.90 6.29 -2.74
N LYS A 72 22.58 7.47 -2.20
CA LYS A 72 23.30 8.08 -1.09
C LYS A 72 23.32 7.16 0.14
N LEU A 73 22.14 6.78 0.63
CA LEU A 73 22.00 5.98 1.85
C LEU A 73 22.46 4.52 1.65
N ALA A 74 22.48 3.99 0.42
CA ALA A 74 23.06 2.69 0.12
C ALA A 74 24.57 2.62 0.41
N VAL A 75 25.26 3.76 0.38
CA VAL A 75 26.69 3.88 0.68
C VAL A 75 26.90 4.32 2.13
N GLU A 76 26.15 5.33 2.60
CA GLU A 76 26.30 5.90 3.94
C GLU A 76 25.75 4.99 5.05
N ASP A 77 24.60 4.35 4.83
CA ASP A 77 23.95 3.43 5.78
C ASP A 77 23.34 2.21 5.06
N PRO A 78 24.19 1.28 4.58
CA PRO A 78 23.77 0.18 3.74
C PRO A 78 22.81 -0.79 4.43
N GLU A 79 22.92 -0.96 5.75
CA GLU A 79 22.06 -1.86 6.51
C GLU A 79 20.67 -1.27 6.72
N TRP A 80 20.59 0.00 7.10
CA TRP A 80 19.33 0.69 7.26
C TRP A 80 18.55 0.70 5.93
N THR A 81 19.22 1.03 4.83
CA THR A 81 18.61 1.05 3.50
C THR A 81 18.15 -0.34 3.06
N ALA A 82 18.95 -1.38 3.33
CA ALA A 82 18.57 -2.77 3.05
C ALA A 82 17.30 -3.20 3.81
N ARG A 83 17.19 -2.83 5.09
CA ARG A 83 16.01 -3.13 5.92
C ARG A 83 14.78 -2.36 5.46
N LEU A 84 14.92 -1.08 5.12
CA LEU A 84 13.85 -0.27 4.50
C LEU A 84 13.30 -0.96 3.25
N LEU A 85 14.16 -1.30 2.29
CA LEU A 85 13.74 -1.91 1.02
C LEU A 85 13.07 -3.27 1.22
N GLY A 86 13.61 -4.10 2.12
CA GLY A 86 13.00 -5.38 2.49
C GLY A 86 11.64 -5.21 3.16
N TRP A 87 11.49 -4.23 4.04
CA TRP A 87 10.23 -3.91 4.72
C TRP A 87 9.18 -3.36 3.75
N LEU A 88 9.57 -2.41 2.89
CA LEU A 88 8.72 -1.83 1.84
C LEU A 88 8.07 -2.93 1.04
N ARG A 89 8.83 -3.95 0.61
CA ARG A 89 8.25 -5.05 -0.15
C ARG A 89 7.30 -5.92 0.65
N ARG A 90 7.57 -6.16 1.94
CA ARG A 90 6.89 -7.19 2.74
C ARG A 90 5.67 -6.66 3.45
N GLU A 91 5.87 -5.69 4.32
CA GLU A 91 4.87 -5.14 5.23
C GLU A 91 4.36 -3.80 4.72
N GLY A 92 5.23 -2.99 4.13
CA GLY A 92 4.84 -1.76 3.41
C GLY A 92 4.00 -2.04 2.16
N ASN A 93 4.06 -3.26 1.61
CA ASN A 93 3.39 -3.69 0.37
C ASN A 93 3.69 -2.78 -0.86
N MET A 94 4.83 -2.11 -0.86
CA MET A 94 5.32 -1.22 -1.92
C MET A 94 6.18 -2.00 -2.91
N ARG A 95 5.56 -2.50 -3.99
CA ARG A 95 6.26 -3.28 -5.01
C ARG A 95 7.28 -2.45 -5.77
N THR A 96 6.83 -1.45 -6.55
CA THR A 96 7.70 -0.80 -7.53
C THR A 96 8.85 -0.03 -6.88
N ALA A 97 8.56 0.75 -5.83
CA ALA A 97 9.59 1.44 -5.05
C ALA A 97 10.68 0.47 -4.53
N SER A 98 10.30 -0.69 -3.99
CA SER A 98 11.27 -1.67 -3.48
C SER A 98 12.17 -2.26 -4.58
N LEU A 99 11.63 -2.52 -5.78
CA LEU A 99 12.40 -3.06 -6.91
C LEU A 99 13.39 -2.03 -7.44
N VAL A 100 12.92 -0.81 -7.71
CA VAL A 100 13.75 0.29 -8.19
C VAL A 100 14.82 0.63 -7.16
N GLY A 101 14.43 0.75 -5.89
CA GLY A 101 15.37 1.03 -4.81
C GLY A 101 16.45 -0.04 -4.66
N ALA A 102 16.14 -1.33 -4.85
CA ALA A 102 17.16 -2.38 -4.82
C ALA A 102 18.12 -2.31 -6.02
N ALA A 103 17.64 -1.95 -7.21
CA ALA A 103 18.51 -1.74 -8.37
C ALA A 103 19.44 -0.54 -8.16
N GLU A 104 18.89 0.58 -7.68
CA GLU A 104 19.64 1.81 -7.37
C GLU A 104 20.66 1.59 -6.25
N TYR A 105 20.29 0.81 -5.22
CA TYR A 105 21.19 0.36 -4.16
C TYR A 105 22.37 -0.43 -4.73
N VAL A 106 22.10 -1.40 -5.62
CA VAL A 106 23.16 -2.19 -6.26
C VAL A 106 24.08 -1.29 -7.09
N ARG A 107 23.51 -0.34 -7.85
CA ARG A 107 24.27 0.59 -8.68
C ARG A 107 25.23 1.45 -7.85
N ALA A 108 24.72 2.14 -6.83
CA ALA A 108 25.52 3.02 -5.98
C ALA A 108 26.68 2.27 -5.31
N ARG A 109 26.42 1.06 -4.81
CA ARG A 109 27.44 0.25 -4.16
C ARG A 109 28.52 -0.25 -5.12
N LEU A 110 28.16 -0.53 -6.37
CA LEU A 110 29.14 -0.87 -7.41
C LEU A 110 30.00 0.34 -7.77
N ASP A 111 29.39 1.51 -7.96
CA ASP A 111 30.11 2.75 -8.28
C ASP A 111 31.08 3.15 -7.15
N ALA A 112 30.68 2.92 -5.88
CA ALA A 112 31.52 3.15 -4.70
C ALA A 112 32.51 2.00 -4.38
N ALA A 113 32.55 0.94 -5.20
CA ALA A 113 33.32 -0.28 -4.95
C ALA A 113 33.10 -0.91 -3.55
N ALA A 114 31.89 -0.74 -2.98
CA ALA A 114 31.57 -1.14 -1.62
C ALA A 114 31.07 -2.60 -1.56
N PRO A 115 31.72 -3.50 -0.80
CA PRO A 115 31.39 -4.93 -0.80
C PRO A 115 30.17 -5.28 0.07
N GLY A 116 29.45 -6.34 -0.30
CA GLY A 116 28.38 -6.95 0.52
C GLY A 116 26.97 -6.37 0.29
N HIS A 117 25.98 -7.02 0.91
CA HIS A 117 24.54 -6.69 0.95
C HIS A 117 23.76 -6.69 -0.39
N SER A 118 24.34 -6.30 -1.51
CA SER A 118 23.61 -6.10 -2.78
C SER A 118 22.86 -7.36 -3.26
N ARG A 119 23.44 -8.56 -3.12
CA ARG A 119 22.76 -9.82 -3.45
C ARG A 119 21.54 -10.07 -2.56
N GLN A 120 21.72 -9.87 -1.26
CA GLN A 120 20.69 -10.08 -0.24
C GLN A 120 19.54 -9.09 -0.38
N VAL A 121 19.85 -7.82 -0.68
CA VAL A 121 18.84 -6.78 -0.94
C VAL A 121 17.97 -7.17 -2.14
N VAL A 122 18.58 -7.56 -3.25
CA VAL A 122 17.85 -7.99 -4.47
C VAL A 122 16.96 -9.19 -4.16
N ASP A 123 17.45 -10.25 -3.51
CA ASP A 123 16.61 -11.40 -3.14
C ASP A 123 15.45 -11.00 -2.21
N SER A 124 15.71 -10.10 -1.25
CA SER A 124 14.74 -9.72 -0.22
C SER A 124 13.50 -8.99 -0.78
N VAL A 125 13.67 -8.22 -1.86
CA VAL A 125 12.60 -7.44 -2.51
C VAL A 125 11.86 -8.21 -3.60
N LEU A 126 12.38 -9.36 -4.04
CA LEU A 126 11.72 -10.20 -5.03
C LEU A 126 10.81 -11.22 -4.32
N ARG A 127 9.50 -11.00 -4.42
CA ARG A 127 8.46 -11.77 -3.70
C ARG A 127 7.31 -12.25 -4.58
N ARG A 128 7.21 -11.81 -5.84
CA ARG A 128 6.33 -12.39 -6.86
C ARG A 128 7.14 -12.86 -8.06
N ALA A 129 6.67 -13.92 -8.72
CA ALA A 129 7.43 -14.57 -9.79
C ALA A 129 7.56 -13.72 -11.08
N ASP A 130 6.74 -12.68 -11.27
CA ASP A 130 6.96 -11.69 -12.34
C ASP A 130 8.10 -10.69 -12.03
N GLU A 131 8.44 -10.49 -10.76
CA GLU A 131 9.39 -9.44 -10.33
C GLU A 131 10.85 -9.68 -10.76
N PRO A 132 11.38 -10.92 -10.84
CA PRO A 132 12.67 -11.18 -11.47
C PRO A 132 12.81 -10.58 -12.88
N GLY A 133 11.79 -10.72 -13.72
CA GLY A 133 11.78 -10.15 -15.07
C GLY A 133 11.71 -8.63 -15.06
N GLU A 134 10.92 -8.04 -14.16
CA GLU A 134 10.80 -6.58 -14.00
C GLU A 134 12.10 -5.95 -13.48
N MET A 135 12.80 -6.60 -12.56
CA MET A 135 14.12 -6.17 -12.07
C MET A 135 15.15 -6.12 -13.21
N LEU A 136 15.17 -7.16 -14.06
CA LEU A 136 16.03 -7.19 -15.24
C LEU A 136 15.60 -6.14 -16.28
N GLY A 137 14.29 -5.95 -16.46
CA GLY A 137 13.73 -4.90 -17.31
C GLY A 137 14.19 -3.51 -16.90
N TYR A 138 14.01 -3.16 -15.63
CA TYR A 138 14.46 -1.89 -15.08
C TYR A 138 15.97 -1.70 -15.25
N TRP A 139 16.77 -2.69 -14.84
CA TRP A 139 18.23 -2.59 -14.95
C TRP A 139 18.69 -2.40 -16.40
N THR A 140 18.15 -3.20 -17.32
CA THR A 140 18.55 -3.13 -18.72
C THR A 140 18.10 -1.85 -19.42
N GLY A 141 16.92 -1.34 -19.07
CA GLY A 141 16.44 -0.04 -19.54
C GLY A 141 17.29 1.13 -19.03
N ARG A 142 17.76 1.08 -17.78
CA ARG A 142 18.43 2.21 -17.13
C ARG A 142 19.96 2.20 -17.24
N TYR A 143 20.59 1.02 -17.23
CA TYR A 143 22.05 0.85 -17.18
C TYR A 143 22.60 -0.04 -18.29
N GLY A 144 21.74 -0.58 -19.16
CA GLY A 144 22.13 -1.43 -20.27
C GLY A 144 22.22 -2.93 -19.93
N ARG A 145 22.58 -3.73 -20.95
CA ARG A 145 22.46 -5.21 -20.91
C ARG A 145 23.45 -5.92 -20.00
N ALA A 146 24.52 -5.26 -19.57
CA ALA A 146 25.52 -5.85 -18.68
C ALA A 146 24.94 -5.99 -17.26
N LEU A 147 24.72 -7.23 -16.84
CA LEU A 147 24.16 -7.54 -15.52
C LEU A 147 25.29 -7.84 -14.52
N PRO A 148 25.43 -7.04 -13.44
CA PRO A 148 26.43 -7.29 -12.40
C PRO A 148 26.20 -8.59 -11.65
N LYS A 149 27.29 -9.19 -11.19
CA LYS A 149 27.30 -10.43 -10.41
C LYS A 149 26.35 -10.43 -9.19
N PRO A 150 26.30 -9.39 -8.32
CA PRO A 150 25.37 -9.40 -7.19
C PRO A 150 23.91 -9.38 -7.62
N LEU A 151 23.55 -8.62 -8.67
CA LEU A 151 22.20 -8.59 -9.22
C LEU A 151 21.79 -9.96 -9.76
N LYS A 152 22.62 -10.57 -10.62
CA LYS A 152 22.36 -11.92 -11.17
C LYS A 152 22.12 -12.95 -10.06
N ARG A 153 22.99 -12.95 -9.05
CA ARG A 153 22.90 -13.90 -7.94
C ARG A 153 21.65 -13.68 -7.08
N GLY A 154 21.28 -12.43 -6.79
CA GLY A 154 20.06 -12.14 -6.02
C GLY A 154 18.79 -12.51 -6.77
N VAL A 155 18.74 -12.26 -8.08
CA VAL A 155 17.63 -12.71 -8.93
C VAL A 155 17.57 -14.24 -8.99
N ALA A 156 18.72 -14.93 -9.10
CA ALA A 156 18.77 -16.38 -9.09
C ALA A 156 18.25 -17.00 -7.78
N ASP A 157 18.57 -16.39 -6.63
CA ASP A 157 18.04 -16.82 -5.33
C ASP A 157 16.52 -16.66 -5.25
N ALA A 158 15.99 -15.55 -5.78
CA ALA A 158 14.55 -15.32 -5.83
C ALA A 158 13.85 -16.32 -6.76
N VAL A 159 14.42 -16.62 -7.93
CA VAL A 159 13.90 -17.62 -8.88
C VAL A 159 13.75 -18.99 -8.21
N ARG A 160 14.76 -19.46 -7.47
CA ARG A 160 14.72 -20.72 -6.72
C ARG A 160 13.52 -20.82 -5.77
N ARG A 161 13.10 -19.70 -5.20
CA ARG A 161 12.01 -19.60 -4.23
C ARG A 161 10.65 -19.34 -4.87
N LEU A 162 10.60 -18.60 -5.97
CA LEU A 162 9.37 -18.07 -6.55
C LEU A 162 8.85 -18.84 -7.77
N TYR A 163 9.72 -19.57 -8.47
CA TYR A 163 9.32 -20.27 -9.68
C TYR A 163 8.78 -21.66 -9.33
N ASP A 164 7.48 -21.79 -9.49
CA ASP A 164 6.68 -23.01 -9.45
C ASP A 164 5.73 -23.10 -10.66
N GLU A 165 5.05 -24.22 -10.83
CA GLU A 165 4.13 -24.46 -11.95
C GLU A 165 3.00 -23.42 -12.04
N ARG A 166 2.41 -23.03 -10.89
CA ARG A 166 1.31 -22.05 -10.84
C ARG A 166 1.79 -20.66 -11.24
N SER A 167 3.00 -20.31 -10.82
CA SER A 167 3.63 -19.04 -11.13
C SER A 167 3.95 -18.90 -12.62
N LEU A 168 4.41 -19.99 -13.27
CA LEU A 168 4.64 -20.03 -14.71
C LEU A 168 3.32 -19.77 -15.47
N LEU A 169 2.25 -20.49 -15.12
CA LEU A 169 0.93 -20.30 -15.74
C LEU A 169 0.39 -18.87 -15.59
N LYS A 170 0.63 -18.26 -14.44
CA LYS A 170 0.06 -16.96 -14.10
C LYS A 170 0.86 -15.78 -14.67
N TYR A 171 2.19 -15.89 -14.69
CA TYR A 171 3.06 -14.74 -14.92
C TYR A 171 3.89 -14.81 -16.22
N ASP A 172 4.04 -15.99 -16.84
CA ASP A 172 4.85 -16.16 -18.05
C ASP A 172 4.04 -15.95 -19.35
N THR A 173 3.56 -14.72 -19.56
CA THR A 173 2.72 -14.34 -20.72
C THR A 173 3.54 -13.73 -21.86
N ALA A 174 3.02 -13.80 -23.09
CA ALA A 174 3.66 -13.20 -24.27
C ALA A 174 3.74 -11.66 -24.22
N SER A 175 2.93 -11.01 -23.37
CA SER A 175 2.96 -9.56 -23.14
C SER A 175 4.16 -9.08 -22.32
N LYS A 176 4.96 -9.98 -21.76
CA LYS A 176 6.12 -9.63 -20.92
C LYS A 176 7.40 -9.55 -21.75
N GLY A 177 8.17 -8.48 -21.56
CA GLY A 177 9.47 -8.29 -22.21
C GLY A 177 10.54 -9.29 -21.74
N PHE A 178 10.55 -9.60 -20.44
CA PHE A 178 11.36 -10.68 -19.87
C PHE A 178 10.44 -11.81 -19.41
N ARG A 179 10.54 -12.95 -20.07
CA ARG A 179 9.83 -14.18 -19.74
C ARG A 179 10.67 -15.09 -18.84
N PHE A 180 10.06 -16.11 -18.25
CA PHE A 180 10.76 -16.99 -17.30
C PHE A 180 12.00 -17.64 -17.91
N GLY A 181 11.91 -18.11 -19.17
CA GLY A 181 13.04 -18.64 -19.91
C GLY A 181 14.18 -17.63 -20.10
N ASP A 182 13.87 -16.34 -20.35
CA ASP A 182 14.88 -15.28 -20.49
C ASP A 182 15.59 -15.03 -19.16
N VAL A 183 14.82 -14.96 -18.06
CA VAL A 183 15.35 -14.78 -16.70
C VAL A 183 16.32 -15.93 -16.37
N LEU A 184 15.89 -17.18 -16.58
CA LEU A 184 16.70 -18.36 -16.34
C LEU A 184 17.99 -18.37 -17.17
N GLY A 185 17.89 -17.99 -18.46
CA GLY A 185 19.04 -17.89 -19.36
C GLY A 185 20.05 -16.81 -18.95
N LEU A 186 19.61 -15.71 -18.32
CA LEU A 186 20.49 -14.60 -17.92
C LEU A 186 21.16 -14.80 -16.57
N VAL A 187 20.45 -15.42 -15.61
CA VAL A 187 20.91 -15.54 -14.22
C VAL A 187 21.46 -16.92 -13.88
N HIS A 188 21.19 -17.92 -14.72
CA HIS A 188 21.63 -19.31 -14.56
C HIS A 188 21.28 -19.89 -13.18
N ALA A 189 20.02 -19.68 -12.75
CA ALA A 189 19.54 -20.21 -11.49
C ALA A 189 19.59 -21.75 -11.51
N ARG A 190 20.16 -22.34 -10.46
CA ARG A 190 20.16 -23.79 -10.26
C ARG A 190 18.89 -24.21 -9.51
N PRO A 191 18.26 -25.34 -9.82
CA PRO A 191 17.17 -25.91 -9.02
C PRO A 191 17.57 -26.09 -7.55
N VAL A 192 16.59 -26.10 -6.65
CA VAL A 192 16.80 -26.47 -5.25
C VAL A 192 16.86 -27.99 -5.13
N ASP A 193 17.82 -28.51 -4.38
CA ASP A 193 18.13 -29.95 -4.30
C ASP A 193 16.95 -30.80 -3.79
N ASP A 194 16.10 -30.23 -2.93
CA ASP A 194 14.90 -30.88 -2.37
C ASP A 194 13.64 -30.72 -3.24
N LYS A 195 13.76 -30.08 -4.42
CA LYS A 195 12.68 -29.88 -5.40
C LYS A 195 13.06 -30.50 -6.75
N PRO A 196 13.06 -31.85 -6.87
CA PRO A 196 13.49 -32.51 -8.11
C PRO A 196 12.69 -32.06 -9.34
N TRP A 197 11.40 -31.75 -9.18
CA TRP A 197 10.53 -31.21 -10.24
C TRP A 197 10.95 -29.83 -10.77
N GLN A 198 11.74 -29.05 -10.02
CA GLN A 198 12.07 -27.68 -10.40
C GLN A 198 13.06 -27.63 -11.58
N GLY A 199 13.91 -28.65 -11.71
CA GLY A 199 14.76 -28.82 -12.90
C GLY A 199 13.93 -28.97 -14.18
N ASP A 200 12.91 -29.83 -14.13
CA ASP A 200 11.97 -30.04 -15.22
C ASP A 200 11.17 -28.76 -15.53
N LEU A 201 10.73 -28.03 -14.49
CA LEU A 201 10.06 -26.75 -14.66
C LEU A 201 10.95 -25.72 -15.37
N PHE A 202 12.21 -25.59 -14.95
CA PHE A 202 13.15 -24.63 -15.54
C PHE A 202 13.41 -24.96 -17.01
N LYS A 203 13.67 -26.24 -17.30
CA LYS A 203 13.83 -26.72 -18.67
C LYS A 203 12.58 -26.42 -19.50
N HIS A 204 11.40 -26.79 -19.01
CA HIS A 204 10.13 -26.54 -19.70
C HIS A 204 9.90 -25.04 -19.98
N ALA A 205 10.20 -24.16 -19.02
CA ALA A 205 10.08 -22.71 -19.21
C ALA A 205 11.01 -22.16 -20.31
N ILE A 206 12.24 -22.68 -20.40
CA ILE A 206 13.21 -22.31 -21.44
C ILE A 206 12.78 -22.89 -22.81
N ASP A 207 12.33 -24.14 -22.85
CA ASP A 207 11.84 -24.80 -24.07
C ASP A 207 10.64 -24.04 -24.64
N ARG A 208 9.65 -23.73 -23.79
CA ARG A 208 8.48 -22.90 -24.13
C ARG A 208 8.85 -21.52 -24.65
N ARG A 209 9.84 -20.85 -24.06
CA ARG A 209 10.29 -19.52 -24.51
C ARG A 209 10.85 -19.56 -25.92
N HIS A 210 11.58 -20.61 -26.27
CA HIS A 210 12.20 -20.77 -27.59
C HIS A 210 11.32 -21.49 -28.61
N GLY A 211 10.03 -21.73 -28.29
CA GLY A 211 9.09 -22.39 -29.20
C GLY A 211 9.47 -23.84 -29.50
N ARG A 212 10.15 -24.52 -28.57
CA ARG A 212 10.51 -25.93 -28.71
C ARG A 212 9.31 -26.79 -28.31
N ASP A 213 8.87 -27.65 -29.22
CA ASP A 213 7.76 -28.58 -29.00
C ASP A 213 8.25 -29.75 -28.12
N THR A 214 8.07 -29.59 -26.81
CA THR A 214 8.49 -30.56 -25.80
C THR A 214 7.28 -30.95 -24.96
N GLU A 215 7.11 -32.25 -24.76
CA GLU A 215 6.05 -32.76 -23.89
C GLU A 215 6.24 -32.21 -22.46
N ILE A 216 5.14 -31.87 -21.80
CA ILE A 216 5.16 -31.43 -20.40
C ILE A 216 5.61 -32.63 -19.54
N PRO A 217 6.72 -32.51 -18.79
CA PRO A 217 7.21 -33.59 -17.93
C PRO A 217 6.15 -34.11 -16.94
N GLU A 218 6.19 -35.40 -16.61
CA GLU A 218 5.24 -36.04 -15.69
C GLU A 218 5.27 -35.44 -14.27
N SER A 219 6.44 -34.94 -13.86
CA SER A 219 6.64 -34.25 -12.59
C SER A 219 5.86 -32.93 -12.49
N LEU A 220 5.46 -32.33 -13.63
CA LEU A 220 4.75 -31.05 -13.70
C LEU A 220 3.22 -31.28 -13.79
N THR A 221 2.67 -31.82 -12.71
CA THR A 221 1.27 -32.25 -12.62
C THR A 221 0.26 -31.11 -12.81
N VAL A 222 0.57 -29.90 -12.32
CA VAL A 222 -0.31 -28.73 -12.45
C VAL A 222 -0.31 -28.21 -13.88
N LEU A 223 0.87 -28.18 -14.55
CA LEU A 223 0.97 -27.79 -15.95
C LEU A 223 0.25 -28.80 -16.85
N ARG A 224 0.36 -30.10 -16.58
CA ARG A 224 -0.38 -31.14 -17.30
C ARG A 224 -1.88 -30.99 -17.13
N ALA A 225 -2.37 -30.79 -15.91
CA ALA A 225 -3.79 -30.53 -15.65
C ALA A 225 -4.27 -29.27 -16.39
N ALA A 226 -3.48 -28.19 -16.36
CA ALA A 226 -3.81 -26.97 -17.07
C ALA A 226 -3.86 -27.15 -18.59
N ALA A 227 -2.94 -27.94 -19.16
CA ALA A 227 -2.94 -28.28 -20.57
C ALA A 227 -4.16 -29.13 -20.96
N ALA A 228 -4.50 -30.14 -20.15
CA ALA A 228 -5.69 -30.97 -20.34
C ALA A 228 -6.98 -30.14 -20.32
N LEU A 229 -7.14 -29.24 -19.33
CA LEU A 229 -8.27 -28.31 -19.29
C LEU A 229 -8.29 -27.38 -20.51
N SER A 230 -7.14 -26.81 -20.89
CA SER A 230 -7.05 -25.95 -22.07
C SER A 230 -7.40 -26.67 -23.37
N ALA A 231 -7.13 -27.97 -23.47
CA ALA A 231 -7.48 -28.81 -24.62
C ALA A 231 -8.96 -29.25 -24.64
N LEU A 232 -9.70 -29.06 -23.56
CA LEU A 232 -11.12 -29.42 -23.50
C LEU A 232 -11.90 -28.64 -24.60
N PRO A 233 -12.69 -29.32 -25.45
CA PRO A 233 -13.48 -28.66 -26.49
C PRO A 233 -14.45 -27.64 -25.89
N VAL A 234 -14.62 -26.49 -26.56
CA VAL A 234 -15.51 -25.41 -26.10
C VAL A 234 -16.92 -25.90 -25.70
N PRO A 235 -17.58 -26.80 -26.47
CA PRO A 235 -18.90 -27.32 -26.11
C PRO A 235 -18.97 -28.02 -24.74
N ASP A 236 -17.87 -28.64 -24.30
CA ASP A 236 -17.83 -29.45 -23.07
C ASP A 236 -17.48 -28.62 -21.83
N ARG A 237 -16.88 -27.43 -22.01
CA ARG A 237 -16.37 -26.59 -20.91
C ARG A 237 -17.46 -26.17 -19.95
N ARG A 238 -18.67 -25.90 -20.45
CA ARG A 238 -19.79 -25.49 -19.59
C ARG A 238 -20.21 -26.62 -18.66
N ALA A 239 -20.41 -27.82 -19.19
CA ALA A 239 -20.75 -28.99 -18.37
C ALA A 239 -19.67 -29.25 -17.31
N TYR A 240 -18.40 -29.10 -17.69
CA TYR A 240 -17.28 -29.22 -16.76
C TYR A 240 -17.33 -28.21 -15.59
N VAL A 241 -17.58 -26.92 -15.88
CA VAL A 241 -17.67 -25.89 -14.83
C VAL A 241 -18.88 -26.09 -13.93
N LEU A 242 -20.00 -26.58 -14.46
CA LEU A 242 -21.21 -26.76 -13.68
C LEU A 242 -21.18 -27.99 -12.76
N ASP A 243 -20.16 -28.84 -12.87
CA ASP A 243 -19.94 -29.96 -11.97
C ASP A 243 -19.04 -29.54 -10.78
N PRO A 244 -19.59 -29.40 -9.55
CA PRO A 244 -18.82 -28.98 -8.39
C PRO A 244 -17.69 -29.96 -8.03
N SER A 245 -17.86 -31.25 -8.35
CA SER A 245 -16.85 -32.28 -8.08
C SER A 245 -15.62 -32.11 -8.98
N LEU A 246 -15.81 -31.60 -10.20
CA LEU A 246 -14.72 -31.32 -11.13
C LEU A 246 -14.04 -29.99 -10.83
N VAL A 247 -14.81 -28.94 -10.50
CA VAL A 247 -14.23 -27.61 -10.24
C VAL A 247 -13.33 -27.59 -9.00
N THR A 248 -13.69 -28.35 -7.97
CA THR A 248 -12.95 -28.41 -6.71
C THR A 248 -11.89 -29.53 -6.66
N ALA A 249 -11.85 -30.41 -7.66
CA ALA A 249 -10.88 -31.49 -7.73
C ALA A 249 -9.42 -30.97 -7.81
N PRO A 250 -8.42 -31.76 -7.36
CA PRO A 250 -7.01 -31.44 -7.55
C PRO A 250 -6.59 -31.22 -9.02
N GLY A 251 -7.29 -31.84 -9.98
CA GLY A 251 -7.11 -31.60 -11.42
C GLY A 251 -8.06 -30.54 -12.01
N GLY A 252 -8.97 -30.02 -11.20
CA GLY A 252 -9.93 -28.97 -11.57
C GLY A 252 -9.27 -27.60 -11.74
N PRO A 253 -10.02 -26.55 -12.11
CA PRO A 253 -9.45 -25.25 -12.44
C PRO A 253 -8.59 -24.66 -11.32
N ALA A 254 -9.01 -24.79 -10.06
CA ALA A 254 -8.24 -24.29 -8.92
C ALA A 254 -6.92 -25.07 -8.70
N GLY A 255 -6.95 -26.38 -8.93
CA GLY A 255 -5.81 -27.27 -8.89
C GLY A 255 -4.82 -27.01 -10.03
N ALA A 256 -5.35 -26.78 -11.23
CA ALA A 256 -4.63 -26.42 -12.45
C ALA A 256 -4.19 -24.95 -12.51
N GLY A 257 -4.32 -24.19 -11.42
CA GLY A 257 -3.84 -22.81 -11.32
C GLY A 257 -4.62 -21.79 -12.17
N PHE A 258 -5.87 -22.07 -12.55
CA PHE A 258 -6.75 -21.09 -13.17
C PHE A 258 -7.18 -20.05 -12.15
N THR A 259 -7.03 -18.77 -12.50
CA THR A 259 -7.75 -17.69 -11.81
C THR A 259 -9.19 -17.62 -12.34
N TRP A 260 -10.07 -16.91 -11.64
CA TRP A 260 -11.44 -16.71 -12.13
C TRP A 260 -11.45 -15.97 -13.48
N GLU A 261 -10.54 -15.03 -13.71
CA GLU A 261 -10.42 -14.32 -15.00
C GLU A 261 -10.04 -15.27 -16.13
N ARG A 262 -9.04 -16.13 -15.87
CA ARG A 262 -8.61 -17.15 -16.85
C ARG A 262 -9.73 -18.14 -17.10
N LEU A 263 -10.44 -18.55 -16.07
CA LEU A 263 -11.57 -19.47 -16.17
C LEU A 263 -12.71 -18.86 -17.00
N ALA A 264 -13.08 -17.61 -16.76
CA ALA A 264 -14.08 -16.89 -17.53
C ALA A 264 -13.71 -16.79 -19.02
N GLY A 265 -12.44 -16.46 -19.32
CA GLY A 265 -11.94 -16.43 -20.69
C GLY A 265 -11.88 -17.82 -21.34
N TRP A 266 -11.53 -18.86 -20.58
CA TRP A 266 -11.50 -20.25 -21.06
C TRP A 266 -12.90 -20.80 -21.32
N LEU A 267 -13.89 -20.47 -20.49
CA LEU A 267 -15.27 -20.93 -20.66
C LEU A 267 -15.84 -20.56 -22.04
N GLN A 268 -15.43 -19.41 -22.60
CA GLN A 268 -15.95 -18.88 -23.88
C GLN A 268 -17.49 -18.83 -23.91
N GLY A 269 -18.08 -18.52 -22.77
CA GLY A 269 -19.53 -18.44 -22.55
C GLY A 269 -19.82 -17.52 -21.36
N PRO A 270 -21.09 -17.26 -21.05
CA PRO A 270 -21.46 -16.34 -19.99
C PRO A 270 -21.05 -16.86 -18.62
N MET A 271 -20.49 -15.98 -17.78
CA MET A 271 -20.43 -16.17 -16.33
C MET A 271 -21.80 -15.82 -15.75
N ASP A 272 -22.78 -16.70 -15.99
CA ASP A 272 -24.13 -16.59 -15.43
C ASP A 272 -24.19 -17.10 -13.99
N LYS A 273 -25.39 -17.08 -13.39
CA LYS A 273 -25.66 -17.56 -12.04
C LYS A 273 -25.00 -18.92 -11.75
N ALA A 274 -25.25 -19.91 -12.60
CA ALA A 274 -24.82 -21.28 -12.35
C ALA A 274 -23.29 -21.41 -12.42
N ALA A 275 -22.66 -20.74 -13.39
CA ALA A 275 -21.21 -20.70 -13.52
C ALA A 275 -20.54 -20.01 -12.31
N TRP A 276 -21.09 -18.89 -11.83
CA TRP A 276 -20.57 -18.22 -10.63
C TRP A 276 -20.70 -19.08 -9.38
N GLU A 277 -21.89 -19.65 -9.15
CA GLU A 277 -22.16 -20.48 -7.98
C GLU A 277 -21.22 -21.70 -7.90
N ALA A 278 -20.85 -22.29 -9.04
CA ALA A 278 -19.89 -23.39 -9.09
C ALA A 278 -18.45 -22.98 -8.76
N VAL A 279 -18.05 -21.75 -9.09
CA VAL A 279 -16.66 -21.27 -8.97
C VAL A 279 -16.38 -20.61 -7.62
N ILE A 280 -17.38 -19.96 -7.03
CA ILE A 280 -17.28 -19.24 -5.74
C ILE A 280 -16.58 -20.06 -4.62
N PRO A 281 -16.86 -21.37 -4.42
CA PRO A 281 -16.19 -22.16 -3.39
C PRO A 281 -14.65 -22.16 -3.51
N ALA A 282 -14.13 -22.13 -4.74
CA ALA A 282 -12.70 -22.16 -5.02
C ALA A 282 -12.04 -20.77 -5.02
N MET A 283 -12.81 -19.67 -4.97
CA MET A 283 -12.28 -18.31 -5.01
C MET A 283 -11.64 -17.90 -3.67
N GLY A 284 -10.53 -17.15 -3.72
CA GLY A 284 -9.92 -16.54 -2.53
C GLY A 284 -10.65 -15.26 -2.09
N PRO A 285 -10.45 -14.79 -0.83
CA PRO A 285 -11.18 -13.63 -0.28
C PRO A 285 -11.11 -12.36 -1.14
N MET A 286 -9.93 -12.03 -1.68
CA MET A 286 -9.76 -10.86 -2.55
C MET A 286 -10.53 -10.98 -3.87
N ALA A 287 -10.59 -12.18 -4.44
CA ALA A 287 -11.35 -12.42 -5.65
C ALA A 287 -12.86 -12.30 -5.38
N LEU A 288 -13.34 -12.77 -4.22
CA LEU A 288 -14.73 -12.60 -3.80
C LEU A 288 -15.09 -11.10 -3.67
N VAL A 289 -14.31 -10.34 -2.89
CA VAL A 289 -14.54 -8.91 -2.66
C VAL A 289 -14.55 -8.11 -3.97
N ARG A 290 -13.68 -8.44 -4.92
CA ARG A 290 -13.60 -7.75 -6.22
C ARG A 290 -14.79 -8.06 -7.15
N ASN A 291 -15.52 -9.14 -6.92
CA ASN A 291 -16.58 -9.62 -7.81
C ASN A 291 -18.00 -9.53 -7.23
N LEU A 292 -18.20 -8.91 -6.06
CA LEU A 292 -19.53 -8.82 -5.44
C LEU A 292 -20.58 -8.19 -6.37
N ARG A 293 -20.21 -7.14 -7.13
CA ARG A 293 -21.08 -6.53 -8.15
C ARG A 293 -21.47 -7.54 -9.23
N ASN A 294 -20.52 -8.35 -9.71
CA ASN A 294 -20.77 -9.35 -10.75
C ASN A 294 -21.69 -10.46 -10.23
N PHE A 295 -21.59 -10.82 -8.94
CA PHE A 295 -22.48 -11.81 -8.32
C PHE A 295 -23.92 -11.29 -8.25
N ASP A 296 -24.12 -10.00 -7.94
CA ASP A 296 -25.44 -9.37 -7.96
C ASP A 296 -26.01 -9.30 -9.38
N GLU A 297 -25.21 -8.83 -10.36
CA GLU A 297 -25.62 -8.72 -11.77
C GLU A 297 -25.97 -10.09 -12.38
N ALA A 298 -25.27 -11.15 -11.98
CA ALA A 298 -25.55 -12.52 -12.42
C ALA A 298 -26.73 -13.18 -11.70
N GLY A 299 -27.24 -12.58 -10.61
CA GLY A 299 -28.35 -13.15 -9.84
C GLY A 299 -27.98 -14.38 -9.00
N VAL A 300 -26.76 -14.40 -8.44
CA VAL A 300 -26.34 -15.43 -7.46
C VAL A 300 -27.36 -15.52 -6.32
N SER A 301 -27.70 -16.75 -5.91
CA SER A 301 -28.70 -17.02 -4.88
C SER A 301 -28.31 -16.46 -3.52
N ASP A 302 -29.30 -16.15 -2.69
CA ASP A 302 -29.07 -15.62 -1.34
C ASP A 302 -28.26 -16.60 -0.48
N GLY A 303 -28.51 -17.91 -0.58
CA GLY A 303 -27.74 -18.91 0.17
C GLY A 303 -26.24 -18.95 -0.20
N VAL A 304 -25.88 -18.73 -1.46
CA VAL A 304 -24.47 -18.59 -1.87
C VAL A 304 -23.92 -17.22 -1.47
N ALA A 305 -24.73 -16.16 -1.58
CA ALA A 305 -24.34 -14.84 -1.15
C ALA A 305 -24.02 -14.79 0.36
N GLU A 306 -24.81 -15.47 1.20
CA GLU A 306 -24.56 -15.62 2.64
C GLU A 306 -23.22 -16.33 2.92
N GLN A 307 -22.87 -17.37 2.14
CA GLN A 307 -21.58 -18.03 2.27
C GLN A 307 -20.41 -17.10 1.92
N VAL A 308 -20.56 -16.31 0.86
CA VAL A 308 -19.56 -15.29 0.47
C VAL A 308 -19.43 -14.24 1.58
N ALA A 309 -20.56 -13.72 2.08
CA ALA A 309 -20.62 -12.73 3.16
C ALA A 309 -19.93 -13.24 4.43
N ALA A 310 -20.19 -14.49 4.83
CA ALA A 310 -19.54 -15.13 5.98
C ALA A 310 -18.02 -15.23 5.81
N ARG A 311 -17.54 -15.59 4.61
CA ARG A 311 -16.10 -15.72 4.32
C ARG A 311 -15.37 -14.39 4.30
N ILE A 312 -15.96 -13.34 3.73
CA ILE A 312 -15.31 -12.02 3.68
C ILE A 312 -15.34 -11.31 5.04
N ALA A 313 -16.33 -11.61 5.89
CA ALA A 313 -16.44 -11.07 7.23
C ALA A 313 -15.57 -11.81 8.28
N ASP A 314 -14.99 -12.96 7.94
CA ASP A 314 -14.13 -13.75 8.82
C ASP A 314 -12.80 -13.01 9.11
N PRO A 315 -12.52 -12.61 10.37
CA PRO A 315 -11.30 -11.88 10.71
C PRO A 315 -10.01 -12.63 10.35
N ALA A 316 -10.00 -13.96 10.41
CA ALA A 316 -8.82 -14.76 10.07
C ALA A 316 -8.58 -14.77 8.55
N GLN A 317 -9.63 -14.72 7.74
CA GLN A 317 -9.50 -14.54 6.28
C GLN A 317 -9.07 -13.13 5.91
N VAL A 318 -9.62 -12.10 6.57
CA VAL A 318 -9.21 -10.71 6.38
C VAL A 318 -7.72 -10.53 6.69
N ALA A 319 -7.26 -10.98 7.86
CA ALA A 319 -5.85 -10.88 8.26
C ALA A 319 -4.91 -11.64 7.29
N ARG A 320 -5.29 -12.85 6.86
CA ARG A 320 -4.51 -13.62 5.89
C ARG A 320 -4.47 -12.98 4.50
N SER A 321 -5.53 -12.28 4.10
CA SER A 321 -5.63 -11.65 2.78
C SER A 321 -4.68 -10.47 2.58
N ARG A 322 -4.27 -9.80 3.69
CA ARG A 322 -3.49 -8.55 3.68
C ARG A 322 -4.11 -7.47 2.79
N MET A 323 -5.43 -7.50 2.60
CA MET A 323 -6.14 -6.46 1.87
C MET A 323 -6.15 -5.18 2.71
N PHE A 324 -5.80 -4.08 2.08
CA PHE A 324 -5.92 -2.77 2.71
C PHE A 324 -7.40 -2.43 3.01
N PRO A 325 -7.68 -1.71 4.11
CA PRO A 325 -9.03 -1.30 4.51
C PRO A 325 -9.86 -0.67 3.37
N PHE A 326 -9.25 0.18 2.54
CA PHE A 326 -9.92 0.85 1.44
C PHE A 326 -10.47 -0.08 0.35
N ARG A 327 -10.01 -1.34 0.28
CA ARG A 327 -10.55 -2.34 -0.66
C ARG A 327 -11.98 -2.76 -0.30
N PHE A 328 -12.32 -2.75 0.98
CA PHE A 328 -13.69 -3.03 1.42
C PHE A 328 -14.61 -1.86 1.12
N TRP A 329 -14.12 -0.63 1.28
CA TRP A 329 -14.81 0.58 0.83
C TRP A 329 -15.06 0.57 -0.68
N ALA A 330 -14.04 0.25 -1.48
CA ALA A 330 -14.16 0.14 -2.93
C ALA A 330 -15.27 -0.85 -3.32
N ALA A 331 -15.28 -2.03 -2.70
CA ALA A 331 -16.32 -3.02 -2.93
C ALA A 331 -17.71 -2.50 -2.55
N TYR A 332 -17.84 -1.87 -1.38
CA TYR A 332 -19.09 -1.28 -0.90
C TYR A 332 -19.66 -0.25 -1.89
N LYS A 333 -18.83 0.68 -2.38
CA LYS A 333 -19.21 1.72 -3.35
C LYS A 333 -19.69 1.15 -4.69
N HIS A 334 -19.17 0.00 -5.10
CA HIS A 334 -19.52 -0.65 -6.37
C HIS A 334 -20.67 -1.66 -6.25
N THR A 335 -21.08 -2.02 -5.03
CA THR A 335 -22.25 -2.89 -4.79
C THR A 335 -23.48 -2.06 -4.46
N ARG A 336 -24.61 -2.35 -5.12
CA ARG A 336 -25.89 -1.67 -4.85
C ARG A 336 -26.83 -2.46 -3.93
N SER A 337 -26.60 -3.77 -3.79
CA SER A 337 -27.45 -4.61 -2.95
C SER A 337 -27.11 -4.48 -1.47
N LEU A 338 -28.13 -4.67 -0.62
CA LEU A 338 -27.95 -4.69 0.84
C LEU A 338 -27.26 -5.96 1.36
N ARG A 339 -27.04 -6.96 0.50
CA ARG A 339 -26.48 -8.27 0.85
C ARG A 339 -25.08 -8.16 1.48
N TRP A 340 -24.29 -7.19 1.03
CA TRP A 340 -22.87 -7.13 1.33
C TRP A 340 -22.49 -6.15 2.42
N GLY A 341 -23.29 -5.12 2.67
CA GLY A 341 -22.92 -3.98 3.51
C GLY A 341 -22.43 -4.38 4.92
N HIS A 342 -23.18 -5.25 5.61
CA HIS A 342 -22.80 -5.72 6.95
C HIS A 342 -21.51 -6.56 6.95
N ALA A 343 -21.34 -7.40 5.94
CA ALA A 343 -20.14 -8.24 5.82
C ALA A 343 -18.90 -7.40 5.51
N LEU A 344 -19.03 -6.39 4.64
CA LEU A 344 -17.98 -5.44 4.33
C LEU A 344 -17.64 -4.54 5.53
N GLU A 345 -18.62 -4.12 6.32
CA GLU A 345 -18.40 -3.37 7.56
C GLU A 345 -17.60 -4.21 8.57
N LYS A 346 -17.98 -5.49 8.76
CA LYS A 346 -17.22 -6.42 9.62
C LYS A 346 -15.80 -6.62 9.12
N ALA A 347 -15.63 -6.80 7.80
CA ALA A 347 -14.33 -7.01 7.19
C ALA A 347 -13.43 -5.77 7.34
N LEU A 348 -14.00 -4.57 7.14
CA LEU A 348 -13.32 -3.30 7.38
C LEU A 348 -12.88 -3.19 8.84
N ASN A 349 -13.77 -3.43 9.79
CA ASN A 349 -13.44 -3.38 11.22
C ASN A 349 -12.39 -4.41 11.64
N ALA A 350 -12.42 -5.61 11.04
CA ALA A 350 -11.39 -6.63 11.24
C ALA A 350 -10.04 -6.22 10.65
N SER A 351 -10.02 -5.56 9.50
CA SER A 351 -8.78 -5.01 8.90
C SER A 351 -8.18 -3.90 9.76
N LEU A 352 -9.01 -3.21 10.53
CA LEU A 352 -8.61 -2.16 11.48
C LEU A 352 -8.32 -2.71 12.89
N ALA A 353 -8.21 -4.02 13.08
CA ALA A 353 -7.97 -4.61 14.41
C ALA A 353 -6.65 -4.16 15.06
N ASN A 354 -5.69 -3.73 14.24
CA ASN A 354 -4.40 -3.21 14.70
C ASN A 354 -4.43 -1.72 15.09
N VAL A 355 -5.53 -1.03 14.80
CA VAL A 355 -5.75 0.35 15.25
C VAL A 355 -6.02 0.33 16.76
N PRO A 356 -5.19 1.02 17.57
CA PRO A 356 -5.36 1.02 19.01
C PRO A 356 -6.62 1.76 19.42
N SER A 357 -7.21 1.36 20.55
CA SER A 357 -8.18 2.19 21.24
C SER A 357 -7.48 3.45 21.75
N LEU A 358 -8.04 4.62 21.43
CA LEU A 358 -7.48 5.91 21.80
C LEU A 358 -8.28 6.53 22.95
N PRO A 359 -7.80 6.48 24.20
CA PRO A 359 -8.51 7.03 25.35
C PRO A 359 -8.52 8.56 25.33
N GLY A 360 -9.54 9.17 25.91
CA GLY A 360 -9.70 10.62 25.94
C GLY A 360 -10.17 11.26 24.62
N ARG A 361 -10.05 12.58 24.54
CA ARG A 361 -10.54 13.45 23.46
C ARG A 361 -9.51 13.51 22.33
N THR A 362 -9.90 13.08 21.13
CA THR A 362 -9.02 13.06 19.95
C THR A 362 -9.60 13.94 18.84
N LEU A 363 -8.88 14.98 18.43
CA LEU A 363 -9.23 15.74 17.21
C LEU A 363 -8.63 15.02 16.00
N ILE A 364 -9.46 14.72 15.00
CA ILE A 364 -9.06 14.01 13.78
C ILE A 364 -9.42 14.90 12.59
N LEU A 365 -8.42 15.48 11.94
CA LEU A 365 -8.56 16.33 10.76
C LEU A 365 -8.20 15.54 9.50
N ILE A 366 -9.14 15.41 8.57
CA ILE A 366 -8.97 14.68 7.31
C ILE A 366 -9.01 15.65 6.14
N ASP A 367 -7.92 15.68 5.38
CA ASP A 367 -7.76 16.55 4.23
C ASP A 367 -8.63 16.08 3.06
N ARG A 368 -9.46 17.00 2.58
CA ARG A 368 -10.39 16.84 1.45
C ARG A 368 -10.17 17.92 0.40
N SER A 369 -8.98 18.53 0.38
CA SER A 369 -8.54 19.49 -0.63
C SER A 369 -8.44 18.85 -2.03
N PRO A 370 -8.40 19.64 -3.12
CA PRO A 370 -8.31 19.11 -4.48
C PRO A 370 -7.06 18.27 -4.73
N SER A 371 -5.97 18.47 -3.97
CA SER A 371 -4.74 17.70 -4.16
C SER A 371 -4.86 16.23 -3.77
N MET A 372 -5.85 15.92 -2.94
CA MET A 372 -6.16 14.58 -2.48
C MET A 372 -7.02 13.78 -3.48
N PHE A 373 -7.59 14.40 -4.53
CA PHE A 373 -8.46 13.76 -5.54
C PHE A 373 -7.78 13.64 -6.92
N PRO A 374 -8.26 12.77 -7.84
CA PRO A 374 -7.84 12.72 -9.24
C PRO A 374 -8.56 13.78 -10.12
N GLY A 375 -8.00 14.16 -11.27
CA GLY A 375 -8.72 14.84 -12.36
C GLY A 375 -8.67 16.37 -12.41
N TYR A 376 -7.87 17.03 -11.56
CA TYR A 376 -7.48 18.44 -11.74
C TYR A 376 -6.13 18.54 -12.46
N GLY A 377 -5.85 19.65 -13.15
CA GLY A 377 -4.56 19.86 -13.86
C GLY A 377 -3.33 19.81 -12.95
N TYR A 378 -3.54 19.87 -11.63
CA TYR A 378 -2.51 19.71 -10.62
C TYR A 378 -2.68 18.42 -9.81
N SER A 379 -3.72 17.61 -9.99
CA SER A 379 -4.07 16.53 -9.06
C SER A 379 -3.19 15.28 -9.18
N THR A 380 -3.20 14.40 -8.16
CA THR A 380 -2.53 13.10 -8.30
C THR A 380 -3.09 12.34 -9.53
N PRO A 381 -2.27 12.01 -10.56
CA PRO A 381 -2.66 11.26 -11.76
C PRO A 381 -3.00 9.80 -11.48
N ASN A 382 -3.39 9.47 -10.25
CA ASN A 382 -3.50 8.12 -9.75
C ASN A 382 -4.47 7.31 -10.62
N THR A 383 -3.94 6.27 -11.28
CA THR A 383 -4.72 5.30 -12.05
C THR A 383 -5.41 4.26 -11.15
N SER A 384 -5.28 4.37 -9.82
CA SER A 384 -5.99 3.54 -8.85
C SER A 384 -7.46 3.95 -8.76
N ASP A 385 -8.34 2.96 -8.64
CA ASP A 385 -9.79 3.15 -8.43
C ASP A 385 -10.14 3.95 -7.15
N ILE A 386 -9.17 4.19 -6.25
CA ILE A 386 -9.36 4.84 -4.94
C ILE A 386 -8.37 6.02 -4.73
N PRO A 387 -8.87 7.27 -4.73
CA PRO A 387 -8.11 8.50 -4.45
C PRO A 387 -7.41 8.54 -3.09
N LEU A 388 -6.38 9.40 -2.93
CA LEU A 388 -5.76 9.65 -1.61
C LEU A 388 -6.77 10.15 -0.59
N ALA A 389 -7.70 11.00 -1.02
CA ALA A 389 -8.79 11.51 -0.19
C ALA A 389 -9.61 10.35 0.40
N GLU A 390 -10.01 9.38 -0.43
CA GLU A 390 -10.78 8.23 0.03
C GLU A 390 -9.96 7.36 1.00
N GLN A 391 -8.67 7.16 0.72
CA GLN A 391 -7.80 6.42 1.63
C GLN A 391 -7.66 7.13 2.99
N ALA A 392 -7.51 8.46 3.00
CA ALA A 392 -7.48 9.28 4.20
C ALA A 392 -8.81 9.24 4.97
N ALA A 393 -9.95 9.22 4.27
CA ALA A 393 -11.26 9.09 4.87
C ALA A 393 -11.47 7.72 5.54
N VAL A 394 -11.05 6.61 4.91
CA VAL A 394 -11.09 5.26 5.53
C VAL A 394 -10.28 5.28 6.83
N PHE A 395 -9.07 5.84 6.77
CA PHE A 395 -8.17 5.93 7.92
C PHE A 395 -8.81 6.75 9.05
N GLY A 396 -9.31 7.94 8.72
CA GLY A 396 -9.93 8.85 9.68
C GLY A 396 -11.18 8.29 10.33
N ALA A 397 -12.06 7.69 9.54
CA ALA A 397 -13.28 7.04 10.03
C ALA A 397 -12.93 5.84 10.93
N GLY A 398 -11.97 5.01 10.50
CA GLY A 398 -11.51 3.87 11.30
C GLY A 398 -10.92 4.28 12.65
N LEU A 399 -10.14 5.37 12.67
CA LEU A 399 -9.59 5.94 13.89
C LEU A 399 -10.68 6.52 14.78
N ALA A 400 -11.63 7.24 14.20
CA ALA A 400 -12.74 7.86 14.93
C ALA A 400 -13.61 6.81 15.62
N VAL A 401 -13.95 5.71 14.94
CA VAL A 401 -14.73 4.60 15.52
C VAL A 401 -14.01 3.92 16.69
N ARG A 402 -12.67 3.99 16.75
CA ARG A 402 -11.83 3.39 17.80
C ARG A 402 -11.48 4.34 18.95
N ALA A 403 -11.68 5.64 18.78
CA ALA A 403 -11.40 6.64 19.80
C ALA A 403 -12.54 6.73 20.83
N GLU A 404 -12.19 7.02 22.09
CA GLU A 404 -13.17 7.15 23.18
C GLU A 404 -14.07 8.38 22.99
N ALA A 405 -13.48 9.53 22.65
CA ALA A 405 -14.18 10.78 22.37
C ALA A 405 -13.62 11.48 21.11
N PRO A 406 -13.95 11.00 19.90
CA PRO A 406 -13.49 11.59 18.65
C PRO A 406 -14.17 12.92 18.34
N THR A 407 -13.41 13.85 17.76
CA THR A 407 -13.93 14.98 16.98
C THR A 407 -13.40 14.79 15.55
N LEU A 408 -14.22 14.20 14.68
CA LEU A 408 -13.85 13.95 13.29
C LEU A 408 -14.22 15.15 12.42
N VAL A 409 -13.28 15.66 11.64
CA VAL A 409 -13.44 16.87 10.83
C VAL A 409 -12.86 16.62 9.45
N GLU A 410 -13.63 16.95 8.42
CA GLU A 410 -13.08 17.15 7.08
C GLU A 410 -12.63 18.60 6.91
N PHE A 411 -11.53 18.83 6.19
CA PHE A 411 -11.02 20.16 5.95
C PHE A 411 -10.45 20.38 4.56
N GLY A 412 -10.41 21.64 4.16
CA GLY A 412 -9.70 22.24 3.05
C GLY A 412 -9.51 23.73 3.38
N MET A 413 -10.07 24.64 2.59
CA MET A 413 -10.23 26.06 2.97
C MET A 413 -11.31 26.27 4.03
N SER A 414 -12.34 25.44 4.02
CA SER A 414 -13.35 25.38 5.07
C SER A 414 -13.20 24.06 5.82
N SER A 415 -13.86 23.94 6.97
CA SER A 415 -13.86 22.70 7.74
C SER A 415 -15.19 22.46 8.43
N ARG A 416 -15.59 21.18 8.44
CA ARG A 416 -16.88 20.70 8.95
C ARG A 416 -16.65 19.48 9.83
N GLN A 417 -17.25 19.48 11.02
CA GLN A 417 -17.27 18.32 11.90
C GLN A 417 -18.31 17.32 11.39
N LEU A 418 -17.95 16.03 11.39
CA LEU A 418 -18.83 14.91 11.08
C LEU A 418 -19.30 14.25 12.38
N GLU A 419 -20.54 13.78 12.41
CA GLU A 419 -21.15 13.15 13.58
C GLU A 419 -20.70 11.69 13.69
N VAL A 420 -19.95 11.37 14.74
CA VAL A 420 -19.49 10.00 15.01
C VAL A 420 -20.43 9.34 16.01
N SER A 421 -21.34 8.50 15.52
CA SER A 421 -22.25 7.75 16.39
C SER A 421 -21.51 6.67 17.18
N LYS A 422 -21.91 6.45 18.44
CA LYS A 422 -21.37 5.38 19.28
C LYS A 422 -21.78 4.03 18.69
N GLY A 423 -20.80 3.22 18.28
CA GLY A 423 -21.05 2.00 17.50
C GLY A 423 -21.40 2.26 16.04
N GLY A 424 -21.10 3.45 15.52
CA GLY A 424 -21.33 3.85 14.14
C GLY A 424 -20.54 3.01 13.14
N SER A 425 -21.05 2.98 11.90
CA SER A 425 -20.41 2.29 10.78
C SER A 425 -19.34 3.16 10.15
N ALA A 426 -18.13 2.63 9.99
CA ALA A 426 -17.06 3.32 9.29
C ALA A 426 -17.45 3.55 7.82
N LEU A 427 -18.14 2.59 7.18
CA LEU A 427 -18.65 2.76 5.81
C LEU A 427 -19.67 3.89 5.69
N ARG A 428 -20.56 4.08 6.68
CA ARG A 428 -21.52 5.20 6.67
C ARG A 428 -20.85 6.54 6.86
N LEU A 429 -19.89 6.65 7.78
CA LEU A 429 -19.09 7.87 7.94
C LEU A 429 -18.37 8.25 6.65
N MET A 430 -17.90 7.25 5.90
CA MET A 430 -17.24 7.47 4.61
C MET A 430 -18.15 8.12 3.56
N GLU A 431 -19.46 7.84 3.57
CA GLU A 431 -20.45 8.46 2.67
C GLU A 431 -20.64 9.96 2.93
N GLU A 432 -20.32 10.43 4.14
CA GLU A 432 -20.54 11.82 4.54
C GLU A 432 -19.42 12.78 4.08
N PHE A 433 -18.24 12.26 3.73
CA PHE A 433 -17.10 13.07 3.32
C PHE A 433 -17.31 13.71 1.94
N GLY A 434 -17.09 15.02 1.86
CA GLY A 434 -17.15 15.80 0.63
C GLY A 434 -15.77 16.08 0.02
N GLN A 435 -15.74 16.92 -1.02
CA GLN A 435 -14.54 17.58 -1.52
C GLN A 435 -14.62 19.06 -1.16
N ILE A 436 -13.51 19.63 -0.69
CA ILE A 436 -13.39 21.03 -0.25
C ILE A 436 -12.27 21.69 -1.06
N ASN A 437 -12.41 22.96 -1.41
CA ASN A 437 -11.37 23.68 -2.17
C ASN A 437 -10.17 24.03 -1.28
N GLY A 438 -8.96 23.96 -1.84
CA GLY A 438 -7.68 24.34 -1.25
C GLY A 438 -7.35 23.73 0.13
N THR A 439 -6.17 24.05 0.67
CA THR A 439 -5.69 23.44 1.93
C THR A 439 -5.30 24.49 2.97
N ASP A 440 -5.93 24.47 4.14
CA ASP A 440 -5.62 25.37 5.27
C ASP A 440 -5.69 24.62 6.62
N ILE A 441 -4.55 24.04 7.01
CA ILE A 441 -4.43 23.30 8.26
C ILE A 441 -4.56 24.23 9.49
N PRO A 442 -3.87 25.39 9.57
CA PRO A 442 -3.97 26.27 10.74
C PRO A 442 -5.40 26.72 11.05
N SER A 443 -6.19 27.11 10.05
CA SER A 443 -7.58 27.53 10.27
C SER A 443 -8.46 26.39 10.77
N ALA A 444 -8.26 25.17 10.27
CA ALA A 444 -8.97 23.99 10.76
C ALA A 444 -8.61 23.67 12.22
N VAL A 445 -7.32 23.71 12.57
CA VAL A 445 -6.83 23.51 13.95
C VAL A 445 -7.41 24.58 14.87
N LYS A 446 -7.32 25.87 14.52
CA LYS A 446 -7.87 26.97 15.32
C LYS A 446 -9.37 26.80 15.58
N LYS A 447 -10.11 26.45 14.54
CA LYS A 447 -11.57 26.31 14.60
C LYS A 447 -12.00 25.15 15.49
N HIS A 448 -11.30 24.02 15.48
CA HIS A 448 -11.80 22.78 16.08
C HIS A 448 -11.04 22.32 17.32
N TYR A 449 -9.82 22.77 17.56
CA TYR A 449 -9.09 22.42 18.78
C TYR A 449 -9.76 23.04 20.02
N ARG A 450 -10.22 22.19 20.94
CA ARG A 450 -10.98 22.55 22.15
C ARG A 450 -10.53 21.70 23.33
N GLY A 451 -9.25 21.82 23.67
CA GLY A 451 -8.63 21.08 24.78
C GLY A 451 -8.65 19.57 24.55
N HIS A 452 -8.39 19.14 23.32
CA HIS A 452 -8.23 17.72 22.99
C HIS A 452 -6.91 17.20 23.55
N ASP A 453 -6.90 15.94 23.98
CA ASP A 453 -5.70 15.28 24.51
C ASP A 453 -4.66 15.02 23.40
N ARG A 454 -5.11 14.95 22.15
CA ARG A 454 -4.27 14.76 20.95
C ARG A 454 -4.92 15.30 19.69
N ILE A 455 -4.11 15.60 18.69
CA ILE A 455 -4.54 15.96 17.34
C ILE A 455 -3.91 14.99 16.32
N VAL A 456 -4.73 14.47 15.41
CA VAL A 456 -4.30 13.66 14.26
C VAL A 456 -4.72 14.38 12.99
N ILE A 457 -3.78 14.61 12.07
CA ILE A 457 -4.00 15.32 10.82
C ILE A 457 -3.55 14.41 9.68
N VAL A 458 -4.43 14.12 8.71
CA VAL A 458 -4.14 13.24 7.57
C VAL A 458 -4.24 14.05 6.28
N THR A 459 -3.11 14.25 5.61
CA THR A 459 -2.96 15.24 4.53
C THR A 459 -1.74 14.91 3.65
N ASP A 460 -1.59 15.65 2.55
CA ASP A 460 -0.34 15.71 1.79
C ASP A 460 0.64 16.78 2.33
N GLU A 461 0.24 17.54 3.36
CA GLU A 461 0.96 18.63 4.04
C GLU A 461 1.14 19.91 3.20
N GLN A 462 0.51 20.02 2.03
CA GLN A 462 0.66 21.19 1.17
C GLN A 462 -0.34 22.28 1.57
N THR A 463 -0.14 22.80 2.77
CA THR A 463 -0.96 23.87 3.36
C THR A 463 -0.48 25.25 2.91
N ARG A 464 -1.41 26.21 2.90
CA ARG A 464 -1.13 27.65 2.82
C ARG A 464 -0.79 28.25 4.21
N PRO A 465 -0.32 29.51 4.30
CA PRO A 465 0.02 30.22 5.56
C PRO A 465 -1.11 30.43 6.59
N GLY A 466 -2.28 29.83 6.39
CA GLY A 466 -3.51 30.13 7.11
C GLY A 466 -4.25 31.36 6.55
N TRP A 467 -5.57 31.27 6.44
CA TRP A 467 -6.47 32.35 6.06
C TRP A 467 -7.30 32.80 7.27
N LEU A 468 -6.60 33.20 8.33
CA LEU A 468 -7.20 33.73 9.55
C LEU A 468 -7.38 35.24 9.43
N PRO A 469 -8.37 35.85 10.12
CA PRO A 469 -8.54 37.31 10.13
C PRO A 469 -7.27 38.10 10.48
N SER A 470 -6.33 37.49 11.22
CA SER A 470 -5.04 38.07 11.58
C SER A 470 -4.06 38.22 10.41
N ASN A 471 -4.15 37.38 9.38
CA ASN A 471 -3.15 37.29 8.31
C ASN A 471 -3.74 37.26 6.89
N CYS A 472 -5.07 37.44 6.72
CA CYS A 472 -5.71 37.12 5.45
C CYS A 472 -5.85 38.22 4.39
N HIS A 473 -5.66 39.53 4.64
CA HIS A 473 -5.72 40.56 3.56
C HIS A 473 -4.92 41.85 3.85
N GLY A 474 -4.34 42.41 2.78
CA GLY A 474 -3.64 43.69 2.78
C GLY A 474 -4.45 44.88 3.32
N GLN A 475 -3.69 45.88 3.75
CA GLN A 475 -4.01 47.11 4.52
C GLN A 475 -4.47 46.95 5.98
N TRP A 476 -4.93 45.77 6.44
CA TRP A 476 -5.20 45.53 7.88
C TRP A 476 -4.74 44.16 8.43
N GLY A 477 -4.38 43.19 7.59
CA GLY A 477 -3.79 41.91 7.98
C GLY A 477 -2.29 41.91 7.74
N GLY A 478 -1.50 42.19 8.78
CA GLY A 478 -0.03 42.24 8.75
C GLY A 478 0.64 41.36 9.79
N MET A 479 -0.09 40.44 10.43
CA MET A 479 0.50 39.52 11.40
C MET A 479 1.27 38.41 10.67
N PRO A 480 2.36 37.89 11.27
CA PRO A 480 3.05 36.73 10.75
C PRO A 480 2.11 35.54 10.48
N GLU A 481 2.57 34.65 9.60
CA GLU A 481 1.95 33.33 9.41
C GLU A 481 1.64 32.68 10.76
N THR A 482 0.45 32.06 10.87
CA THR A 482 0.09 31.31 12.06
C THR A 482 0.42 29.84 11.85
N HIS A 483 1.41 29.34 12.59
CA HIS A 483 1.81 27.95 12.53
C HIS A 483 0.92 27.08 13.42
N ILE A 484 0.92 25.76 13.18
CA ILE A 484 0.25 24.79 14.05
C ILE A 484 0.77 24.90 15.50
N ASP A 485 2.06 25.16 15.67
CA ASP A 485 2.72 25.29 16.97
C ASP A 485 2.29 26.53 17.76
N ASP A 486 1.81 27.58 17.08
CA ASP A 486 1.26 28.76 17.74
C ASP A 486 -0.16 28.52 18.28
N LEU A 487 -0.82 27.47 17.77
CA LEU A 487 -2.22 27.15 18.06
C LEU A 487 -2.38 26.03 19.08
N VAL A 488 -1.38 25.16 19.21
CA VAL A 488 -1.45 23.94 20.00
C VAL A 488 -0.38 23.96 21.10
N PRO A 489 -0.75 23.82 22.38
CA PRO A 489 0.21 23.75 23.48
C PRO A 489 1.28 22.66 23.25
N ALA A 490 2.50 22.91 23.72
CA ALA A 490 3.64 22.01 23.49
C ALA A 490 3.45 20.63 24.14
N GLU A 491 2.65 20.54 25.20
CA GLU A 491 2.30 19.30 25.89
C GLU A 491 1.30 18.43 25.12
N VAL A 492 0.55 18.99 24.15
CA VAL A 492 -0.45 18.25 23.38
C VAL A 492 0.20 17.66 22.13
N PRO A 493 0.18 16.33 21.96
CA PRO A 493 0.74 15.69 20.78
C PRO A 493 -0.05 15.95 19.51
N VAL A 494 0.69 16.31 18.46
CA VAL A 494 0.20 16.44 17.09
C VAL A 494 0.85 15.36 16.24
N TYR A 495 0.01 14.54 15.64
CA TYR A 495 0.37 13.45 14.74
C TYR A 495 0.00 13.82 13.32
N MET A 496 1.00 14.12 12.49
CA MET A 496 0.84 14.39 11.07
C MET A 496 1.03 13.11 10.26
N TRP A 497 0.03 12.74 9.48
CA TRP A 497 0.08 11.61 8.57
C TRP A 497 0.29 12.11 7.15
N ASN A 498 1.51 11.95 6.66
CA ASN A 498 1.89 12.35 5.32
C ASN A 498 1.48 11.27 4.32
N MET A 499 0.72 11.69 3.31
CA MET A 499 0.16 10.82 2.27
C MET A 499 0.91 10.90 0.93
N ALA A 500 1.80 11.87 0.74
CA ALA A 500 2.33 12.23 -0.59
C ALA A 500 3.87 12.30 -0.68
N GLY A 501 4.61 12.23 0.42
CA GLY A 501 6.07 12.15 0.44
C GLY A 501 6.81 13.41 -0.03
N TYR A 502 6.17 14.58 0.01
CA TYR A 502 6.83 15.84 -0.35
C TYR A 502 7.98 16.17 0.61
N ARG A 503 8.96 16.91 0.08
CA ARG A 503 10.18 17.28 0.80
C ARG A 503 9.89 18.09 2.07
N ALA A 504 9.08 19.13 1.94
CA ALA A 504 8.68 20.01 3.04
C ALA A 504 7.56 19.38 3.88
N GLY A 505 7.70 19.38 5.21
CA GLY A 505 6.61 19.11 6.15
C GLY A 505 5.95 20.40 6.63
N ALA A 506 4.66 20.35 6.98
CA ALA A 506 3.89 21.52 7.46
C ALA A 506 4.19 21.90 8.92
N MET A 507 4.92 21.04 9.65
CA MET A 507 5.34 21.28 11.03
C MET A 507 6.67 20.58 11.34
N PRO A 508 7.39 20.97 12.40
CA PRO A 508 8.52 20.20 12.90
C PRO A 508 8.11 18.77 13.23
N SER A 509 9.04 17.82 13.18
CA SER A 509 8.77 16.44 13.61
C SER A 509 9.98 15.78 14.24
N GLY A 510 9.75 14.69 14.97
CA GLY A 510 10.81 13.85 15.57
C GLY A 510 10.89 13.96 17.10
N GLY A 511 10.29 15.00 17.69
CA GLY A 511 10.30 15.25 19.12
C GLY A 511 9.37 16.39 19.50
N GLY A 512 9.37 16.79 20.77
CA GLY A 512 8.55 17.92 21.25
C GLY A 512 7.04 17.72 21.05
N ASN A 513 6.56 16.47 21.11
CA ASN A 513 5.16 16.10 20.84
C ASN A 513 4.68 16.50 19.43
N ARG A 514 5.61 16.57 18.47
CA ARG A 514 5.32 16.71 17.05
C ARG A 514 5.88 15.51 16.31
N HIS A 515 4.98 14.74 15.72
CA HIS A 515 5.30 13.45 15.14
C HIS A 515 4.74 13.36 13.73
N ALA A 516 5.56 12.90 12.80
CA ALA A 516 5.14 12.61 11.45
C ALA A 516 5.15 11.09 11.22
N PHE A 517 4.19 10.61 10.43
CA PHE A 517 4.09 9.24 9.97
C PHE A 517 3.85 9.21 8.46
N GLY A 518 4.17 8.09 7.82
CA GLY A 518 3.89 7.88 6.40
C GLY A 518 3.33 6.50 6.13
N GLY A 519 2.57 6.40 5.04
CA GLY A 519 1.93 5.16 4.59
C GLY A 519 0.72 4.77 5.45
N LEU A 520 -0.26 4.11 4.84
CA LEU A 520 -1.50 3.69 5.50
C LEU A 520 -1.45 2.22 5.96
N THR A 521 -0.30 1.80 6.48
CA THR A 521 -0.13 0.43 6.97
C THR A 521 -0.51 0.30 8.45
N ASP A 522 -0.92 -0.92 8.83
CA ASP A 522 -1.27 -1.30 10.21
C ASP A 522 -0.21 -0.91 11.26
N HIS A 523 1.07 -0.85 10.87
CA HIS A 523 2.18 -0.55 11.78
C HIS A 523 2.10 0.88 12.31
N ALA A 524 1.81 1.84 11.45
CA ALA A 524 1.83 3.24 11.82
C ALA A 524 0.75 3.58 12.86
N PHE A 525 -0.36 2.85 12.90
CA PHE A 525 -1.41 3.05 13.91
C PHE A 525 -0.95 2.74 15.34
N ARG A 526 -0.03 1.80 15.51
CA ARG A 526 0.46 1.39 16.84
C ARG A 526 1.42 2.40 17.48
N MET A 527 1.82 3.43 16.72
CA MET A 527 2.83 4.40 17.15
C MET A 527 2.29 5.44 18.14
N ILE A 528 1.01 5.82 18.01
CA ILE A 528 0.36 6.79 18.91
C ILE A 528 0.43 6.33 20.39
N PRO A 529 -0.12 5.16 20.78
CA PRO A 529 -0.08 4.73 22.19
C PRO A 529 1.34 4.48 22.71
N LEU A 530 2.26 4.10 21.83
CA LEU A 530 3.66 3.90 22.19
C LEU A 530 4.34 5.22 22.58
N LEU A 531 4.16 6.26 21.75
CA LEU A 531 4.69 7.61 21.99
C LEU A 531 4.06 8.23 23.23
N GLU A 532 2.75 8.08 23.42
CA GLU A 532 2.04 8.62 24.59
C GLU A 532 2.40 7.92 25.91
N ALA A 533 2.84 6.67 25.84
CA ALA A 533 3.43 5.94 26.95
C ALA A 533 4.90 6.38 27.25
N GLY A 534 5.42 7.40 26.56
CA GLY A 534 6.77 7.91 26.75
C GLY A 534 7.87 7.00 26.19
N ARG A 535 7.51 6.06 25.29
CA ARG A 535 8.46 5.17 24.63
C ARG A 535 8.85 5.74 23.28
N ASN A 536 10.13 5.62 22.93
CA ASN A 536 10.60 6.05 21.62
C ASN A 536 10.06 5.14 20.54
N ALA A 537 9.46 5.75 19.53
CA ALA A 537 9.14 5.10 18.27
C ALA A 537 10.42 4.77 17.51
N ARG A 538 10.41 3.66 16.79
CA ARG A 538 11.51 3.19 15.95
C ARG A 538 11.05 3.03 14.51
N TRP A 539 11.98 2.80 13.59
CA TRP A 539 11.61 2.44 12.23
C TRP A 539 10.81 1.12 12.23
N PRO A 540 9.87 0.93 11.28
CA PRO A 540 8.99 -0.24 11.29
C PRO A 540 9.67 -1.61 11.30
N TRP A 541 10.91 -1.69 10.81
CA TRP A 541 11.72 -2.92 10.76
C TRP A 541 12.67 -3.11 11.95
N GLU A 542 12.60 -2.24 12.96
CA GLU A 542 13.41 -2.31 14.19
C GLU A 542 12.60 -2.77 15.42
N GLY A 543 11.34 -3.12 15.20
CA GLY A 543 10.33 -3.45 16.22
C GLY A 543 10.03 -4.93 16.36
#